data_AF-A0A2V7VA57-F1
#
_entry.id   AF-A0A2V7VA57-F1
#
_cell.length_a   1.000
_cell.length_b   1.000
_cell.length_c   1.000
_cell.angle_alpha   90.00
_cell.angle_beta   90.00
_cell.angle_gamma   90.00
#
_symmetry.space_group_name_H-M   'P 1'
#
loop_
_entity.id
_entity.type
_entity.pdbx_description
1 polymer ?
#
loop_
_entity_poly.entity_id
_entity_poly.type
_entity_poly.pdbx_seq_one_letter_code
_entity_poly.pdbx_strand_id
1 'polypeptide(L)'
;MTLEDWLKQDRNLADQLKVIEGLCSALNGAHQRREVHRALHPGNIEVASDGTCDLSEAVSGSLSPRYRAPEVVEGGPPSAESDIYSAGVIFYEMLSGRSPSGERPTPLSDLRQDVSRDLTDAIMGCLERGPDWRPKDLSYLLQVVASMRSTGARSGGRAAARAAPEPARMGSSRAGGGRKAARGSASRSNVPLYALVVLVVAGAGAGLWWYFNQGHDGGIAQVPSARPTITQPTPLPEATPTPRAPVVATPRPTPRVGATPTPTPLPTPPPTPAPTPVPTPRATPTPEPVRTVVATPTPTTPTPVVATPTPAPTPAPVAVTTPPRPAEHAVLTAVSPLAVKRGITTMLDVRGTGLRADHQARILRVKEAVNGVSIVRQKWMDPTLIKVLVNIEAGANPGAYAVALFDAQGTQTNGLSFTVSK
;
A
#
# COMPACT_ATOMS: atom_id res chain seq x y z
N MET A 1 21.77 4.49 12.51
CA MET A 1 21.38 3.48 13.53
C MET A 1 20.25 2.64 12.93
N THR A 2 20.08 1.37 13.29
CA THR A 2 18.94 0.58 12.75
C THR A 2 17.61 1.11 13.30
N LEU A 3 16.52 0.98 12.54
CA LEU A 3 15.19 1.32 13.01
C LEU A 3 14.76 0.40 14.16
N GLU A 4 15.25 -0.84 14.18
CA GLU A 4 15.02 -1.76 15.30
C GLU A 4 15.58 -1.23 16.63
N ASP A 5 16.80 -0.70 16.63
CA ASP A 5 17.38 -0.07 17.83
C ASP A 5 16.77 1.29 18.13
N TRP A 6 16.28 1.98 17.09
CA TRP A 6 15.56 3.24 17.23
C TRP A 6 14.21 3.05 17.97
N LEU A 7 13.46 1.98 17.64
CA LEU A 7 12.15 1.66 18.22
C LEU A 7 12.22 1.26 19.71
N LYS A 8 13.39 0.83 20.20
CA LYS A 8 13.60 0.50 21.63
C LYS A 8 13.64 1.73 22.53
N GLN A 9 13.79 2.92 21.95
CA GLN A 9 13.93 4.17 22.70
C GLN A 9 12.59 4.90 22.75
N ASP A 10 12.31 5.56 23.86
CA ASP A 10 11.13 6.43 23.95
C ASP A 10 11.33 7.65 23.03
N ARG A 11 10.35 7.90 22.16
CA ARG A 11 10.40 8.91 21.10
C ARG A 11 9.10 9.67 21.04
N ASN A 12 9.21 10.99 20.98
CA ASN A 12 8.05 11.84 20.82
C ASN A 12 7.44 11.69 19.41
N LEU A 13 6.19 12.15 19.26
CA LEU A 13 5.48 12.11 17.98
C LEU A 13 6.24 12.84 16.86
N ALA A 14 6.93 13.94 17.16
CA ALA A 14 7.62 14.72 16.13
C ALA A 14 8.77 13.94 15.49
N ASP A 15 9.51 13.14 16.28
CA ASP A 15 10.59 12.29 15.78
C ASP A 15 10.05 11.06 15.03
N GLN A 16 8.97 10.46 15.51
CA GLN A 16 8.27 9.39 14.79
C GLN A 16 7.78 9.86 13.42
N LEU A 17 7.19 11.07 13.35
CA LEU A 17 6.75 11.65 12.08
C LEU A 17 7.91 11.90 11.09
N LYS A 18 9.12 12.27 11.57
CA LYS A 18 10.29 12.41 10.68
C LYS A 18 10.68 11.08 10.05
N VAL A 19 10.69 10.01 10.85
CA VAL A 19 11.05 8.67 10.37
C VAL A 19 9.98 8.13 9.41
N ILE A 20 8.70 8.36 9.69
CA ILE A 20 7.60 8.01 8.78
C ILE A 20 7.78 8.74 7.44
N GLU A 21 8.09 10.04 7.46
CA GLU A 21 8.36 10.84 6.26
C GLU A 21 9.57 10.29 5.48
N GLY A 22 10.69 10.06 6.16
CA GLY A 22 11.91 9.52 5.56
C GLY A 22 11.70 8.16 4.91
N LEU A 23 11.02 7.24 5.60
CA LEU A 23 10.74 5.90 5.10
C LEU A 23 9.80 5.94 3.88
N CYS A 24 8.75 6.77 3.91
CA CYS A 24 7.86 6.94 2.76
C CYS A 24 8.61 7.49 1.54
N SER A 25 9.48 8.48 1.75
CA SER A 25 10.30 9.07 0.68
C SER A 25 11.25 8.03 0.08
N ALA A 26 11.92 7.24 0.92
CA ALA A 26 12.84 6.20 0.47
C ALA A 26 12.13 5.09 -0.34
N LEU A 27 11.00 4.57 0.16
CA LEU A 27 10.21 3.57 -0.56
C LEU A 27 9.67 4.11 -1.89
N ASN A 28 9.05 5.29 -1.89
CA ASN A 28 8.54 5.89 -3.12
C ASN A 28 9.66 6.08 -4.16
N GLY A 29 10.85 6.50 -3.73
CA GLY A 29 12.01 6.63 -4.60
C GLY A 29 12.46 5.30 -5.21
N ALA A 30 12.49 4.22 -4.43
CA ALA A 30 12.80 2.87 -4.93
C ALA A 30 11.73 2.36 -5.91
N HIS A 31 10.44 2.50 -5.54
CA HIS A 31 9.33 2.04 -6.36
C HIS A 31 9.23 2.78 -7.70
N GLN A 32 9.56 4.08 -7.75
CA GLN A 32 9.65 4.85 -9.00
C GLN A 32 10.74 4.30 -9.95
N ARG A 33 11.81 3.73 -9.41
CA ARG A 33 12.84 3.02 -10.18
C ARG A 33 12.47 1.55 -10.47
N ARG A 34 11.26 1.13 -10.09
CA ARG A 34 10.76 -0.26 -10.18
C ARG A 34 11.57 -1.25 -9.34
N GLU A 35 12.21 -0.76 -8.29
CA GLU A 35 12.94 -1.57 -7.31
C GLU A 35 11.98 -1.96 -6.19
N VAL A 36 11.77 -3.26 -5.98
CA VAL A 36 10.99 -3.79 -4.84
C VAL A 36 11.98 -4.25 -3.78
N HIS A 37 11.77 -3.86 -2.52
CA HIS A 37 12.67 -4.15 -1.41
C HIS A 37 12.58 -5.60 -0.93
N ARG A 38 11.38 -6.20 -0.89
CA ARG A 38 11.11 -7.64 -0.63
C ARG A 38 11.33 -8.13 0.80
N ALA A 39 12.19 -7.47 1.58
CA ALA A 39 12.47 -7.83 2.97
C ALA A 39 12.47 -6.61 3.90
N LEU A 40 11.44 -5.78 3.79
CA LEU A 40 11.32 -4.58 4.61
C LEU A 40 10.96 -4.95 6.06
N HIS A 41 11.85 -4.64 7.00
CA HIS A 41 11.64 -4.76 8.44
C HIS A 41 12.57 -3.77 9.18
N PRO A 42 12.35 -3.45 10.46
CA PRO A 42 13.13 -2.44 11.17
C PRO A 42 14.66 -2.66 11.19
N GLY A 43 15.10 -3.92 11.23
CA GLY A 43 16.53 -4.27 11.14
C GLY A 43 17.19 -3.95 9.77
N ASN A 44 16.41 -3.84 8.69
CA ASN A 44 16.90 -3.51 7.34
C ASN A 44 16.69 -2.02 6.97
N ILE A 45 16.42 -1.18 7.96
CA ILE A 45 16.21 0.25 7.76
C ILE A 45 17.21 0.98 8.63
N GLU A 46 18.07 1.79 8.02
CA GLU A 46 18.92 2.70 8.76
C GLU A 46 18.25 4.06 8.88
N VAL A 47 18.32 4.62 10.09
CA VAL A 47 17.74 5.92 10.43
C VAL A 47 18.86 6.87 10.82
N ALA A 48 18.90 8.01 10.13
CA ALA A 48 19.77 9.15 10.45
C ALA A 48 19.11 10.07 11.50
N SER A 49 19.90 10.99 12.07
CA SER A 49 19.43 11.88 13.15
C SER A 49 18.37 12.90 12.69
N ASP A 50 18.33 13.22 11.41
CA ASP A 50 17.32 14.08 10.78
C ASP A 50 16.02 13.32 10.43
N GLY A 51 16.01 12.00 10.60
CA GLY A 51 14.90 11.11 10.25
C GLY A 51 14.95 10.58 8.82
N THR A 52 16.00 10.89 8.05
CA THR A 52 16.25 10.26 6.74
C THR A 52 16.41 8.75 6.94
N CYS A 53 15.73 7.97 6.10
CA CYS A 53 15.81 6.51 6.11
C CYS A 53 16.58 6.03 4.89
N ASP A 54 17.51 5.10 5.12
CA ASP A 54 18.16 4.33 4.06
C ASP A 54 17.69 2.87 4.13
N LEU A 55 17.44 2.29 2.96
CA LEU A 55 16.91 0.96 2.81
C LEU A 55 18.05 0.02 2.47
N SER A 56 18.51 -0.76 3.45
CA SER A 56 19.63 -1.69 3.24
C SER A 56 19.18 -2.88 2.39
N GLU A 57 20.07 -3.40 1.55
CA GLU A 57 19.76 -4.57 0.72
C GLU A 57 19.27 -5.76 1.55
N ALA A 58 18.25 -6.44 1.03
CA ALA A 58 17.68 -7.63 1.64
C ALA A 58 18.74 -8.74 1.76
N VAL A 59 19.37 -8.88 2.94
CA VAL A 59 20.26 -10.01 3.20
C VAL A 59 19.42 -11.28 3.30
N SER A 60 19.67 -12.20 2.38
CA SER A 60 18.98 -13.49 2.26
C SER A 60 19.16 -14.31 3.54
N GLY A 61 18.23 -14.18 4.49
CA GLY A 61 18.31 -14.81 5.81
C GLY A 61 17.54 -14.09 6.92
N SER A 62 17.37 -12.77 6.83
CA SER A 62 16.56 -12.00 7.79
C SER A 62 15.10 -11.95 7.34
N LEU A 63 14.43 -13.10 7.32
CA LEU A 63 13.04 -13.21 6.93
C LEU A 63 12.16 -13.18 8.17
N SER A 64 11.88 -11.99 8.70
CA SER A 64 10.89 -11.85 9.77
C SER A 64 9.47 -11.95 9.19
N PRO A 65 8.73 -13.05 9.42
CA PRO A 65 7.38 -13.21 8.85
C PRO A 65 6.40 -12.17 9.41
N ARG A 66 6.72 -11.55 10.55
CA ARG A 66 5.89 -10.54 11.23
C ARG A 66 5.58 -9.31 10.37
N TYR A 67 6.51 -8.91 9.50
CA TYR A 67 6.35 -7.72 8.65
C TYR A 67 5.93 -8.06 7.23
N ARG A 68 5.85 -9.34 6.88
CA ARG A 68 5.60 -9.78 5.51
C ARG A 68 4.12 -9.66 5.17
N ALA A 69 3.85 -9.20 3.95
CA ALA A 69 2.49 -9.12 3.43
C ALA A 69 1.84 -10.52 3.32
N PRO A 70 0.52 -10.65 3.57
CA PRO A 70 -0.17 -11.94 3.57
C PRO A 70 0.07 -12.75 2.29
N GLU A 71 0.00 -12.11 1.12
CA GLU A 71 0.20 -12.74 -0.17
C GLU A 71 1.62 -13.28 -0.35
N VAL A 72 2.63 -12.65 0.26
CA VAL A 72 4.03 -13.11 0.20
C VAL A 72 4.27 -14.24 1.21
N VAL A 73 3.57 -14.23 2.35
CA VAL A 73 3.57 -15.36 3.30
C VAL A 73 2.96 -16.60 2.64
N GLU A 74 1.92 -16.42 1.82
CA GLU A 74 1.24 -17.47 1.06
C GLU A 74 2.06 -17.97 -0.16
N GLY A 75 3.25 -17.43 -0.40
CA GLY A 75 4.16 -17.86 -1.47
C GLY A 75 4.03 -17.05 -2.77
N GLY A 76 3.24 -15.98 -2.78
CA GLY A 76 3.17 -15.02 -3.86
C GLY A 76 4.47 -14.21 -4.02
N PRO A 77 4.71 -13.64 -5.22
CA PRO A 77 5.90 -12.82 -5.45
C PRO A 77 5.81 -11.49 -4.70
N PRO A 78 6.92 -11.00 -4.11
CA PRO A 78 6.99 -9.65 -3.56
C PRO A 78 6.70 -8.58 -4.63
N SER A 79 5.93 -7.56 -4.26
CA SER A 79 5.58 -6.39 -5.09
C SER A 79 5.74 -5.08 -4.31
N ALA A 80 5.58 -3.93 -5.00
CA ALA A 80 5.54 -2.63 -4.34
C ALA A 80 4.44 -2.55 -3.26
N GLU A 81 3.26 -3.12 -3.53
CA GLU A 81 2.18 -3.21 -2.54
C GLU A 81 2.55 -4.07 -1.33
N SER A 82 3.39 -5.08 -1.49
CA SER A 82 3.89 -5.88 -0.38
C SER A 82 4.86 -5.10 0.51
N ASP A 83 5.72 -4.26 -0.06
CA ASP A 83 6.58 -3.36 0.70
C ASP A 83 5.75 -2.29 1.45
N ILE A 84 4.69 -1.78 0.82
CA ILE A 84 3.74 -0.83 1.44
C ILE A 84 3.06 -1.45 2.67
N TYR A 85 2.67 -2.73 2.59
CA TYR A 85 2.14 -3.44 3.75
C TYR A 85 3.17 -3.52 4.87
N SER A 86 4.40 -3.93 4.55
CA SER A 86 5.49 -4.01 5.52
C SER A 86 5.76 -2.65 6.19
N ALA A 87 5.76 -1.56 5.40
CA ALA A 87 5.89 -0.21 5.93
C ALA A 87 4.69 0.15 6.84
N GLY A 88 3.47 -0.22 6.46
CA GLY A 88 2.27 -0.07 7.29
C GLY A 88 2.39 -0.75 8.65
N VAL A 89 2.93 -1.97 8.70
CA VAL A 89 3.18 -2.69 9.97
C VAL A 89 4.17 -1.92 10.83
N ILE A 90 5.25 -1.42 10.23
CA ILE A 90 6.28 -0.63 10.92
C ILE A 90 5.68 0.67 11.47
N PHE A 91 4.90 1.41 10.68
CA PHE A 91 4.26 2.65 11.11
C PHE A 91 3.26 2.41 12.25
N TYR A 92 2.47 1.35 12.14
CA TYR A 92 1.53 0.96 13.18
C TYR A 92 2.24 0.64 14.49
N GLU A 93 3.32 -0.16 14.43
CA GLU A 93 4.10 -0.53 15.60
C GLU A 93 4.83 0.67 16.22
N MET A 94 5.41 1.53 15.38
CA MET A 94 6.07 2.76 15.83
C MET A 94 5.12 3.69 16.58
N LEU A 95 3.88 3.83 16.10
CA LEU A 95 2.92 4.74 16.71
C LEU A 95 2.22 4.14 17.92
N SER A 96 1.89 2.85 17.90
CA SER A 96 1.08 2.20 18.95
C SER A 96 1.91 1.43 19.99
N GLY A 97 3.18 1.14 19.71
CA GLY A 97 4.01 0.24 20.50
C GLY A 97 3.58 -1.24 20.43
N ARG A 98 2.65 -1.58 19.52
CA ARG A 98 2.08 -2.93 19.36
C ARG A 98 2.11 -3.34 17.90
N SER A 99 2.24 -4.63 17.61
CA SER A 99 2.00 -5.08 16.24
C SER A 99 0.52 -5.18 15.90
N PRO A 100 0.17 -4.96 14.62
CA PRO A 100 -1.15 -5.30 14.12
C PRO A 100 -1.33 -6.81 14.20
N SER A 101 -2.38 -7.27 14.88
CA SER A 101 -2.69 -8.69 15.03
C SER A 101 -4.16 -8.98 14.73
N GLY A 102 -4.44 -10.20 14.29
CA GLY A 102 -5.78 -10.62 13.88
C GLY A 102 -6.17 -10.17 12.47
N GLU A 103 -7.38 -10.55 12.07
CA GLU A 103 -7.88 -10.32 10.72
C GLU A 103 -8.27 -8.86 10.46
N ARG A 104 -8.56 -8.12 11.53
CA ARG A 104 -8.73 -6.67 11.55
C ARG A 104 -7.94 -6.10 12.71
N PRO A 105 -6.81 -5.41 12.47
CA PRO A 105 -6.05 -4.81 13.54
C PRO A 105 -6.88 -3.73 14.25
N THR A 106 -6.63 -3.55 15.54
CA THR A 106 -7.23 -2.48 16.33
C THR A 106 -6.96 -1.13 15.64
N PRO A 107 -7.96 -0.25 15.45
CA PRO A 107 -7.73 1.06 14.87
C PRO A 107 -6.68 1.85 15.66
N LEU A 108 -5.69 2.46 14.97
CA LEU A 108 -4.67 3.29 15.64
C LEU A 108 -5.28 4.46 16.43
N SER A 109 -6.43 4.97 15.99
CA SER A 109 -7.18 6.04 16.67
C SER A 109 -7.58 5.66 18.10
N ASP A 110 -7.79 4.37 18.36
CA ASP A 110 -8.22 3.87 19.67
C ASP A 110 -7.03 3.73 20.63
N LEU A 111 -5.83 3.54 20.07
CA LEU A 111 -4.59 3.39 20.84
C LEU A 111 -3.87 4.72 21.04
N ARG A 112 -4.01 5.66 20.10
CA ARG A 112 -3.22 6.89 20.07
C ARG A 112 -3.99 8.09 19.51
N GLN A 113 -4.51 8.91 20.41
CA GLN A 113 -5.41 10.03 20.09
C GLN A 113 -4.68 11.32 19.66
N ASP A 114 -3.38 11.45 19.90
CA ASP A 114 -2.55 12.58 19.44
C ASP A 114 -2.20 12.49 17.94
N VAL A 115 -2.48 11.36 17.29
CA VAL A 115 -2.29 11.15 15.86
C VAL A 115 -3.54 11.56 15.09
N SER A 116 -3.37 12.26 13.97
CA SER A 116 -4.50 12.70 13.15
C SER A 116 -5.28 11.50 12.58
N ARG A 117 -6.58 11.70 12.39
CA ARG A 117 -7.44 10.70 11.76
C ARG A 117 -6.97 10.36 10.34
N ASP A 118 -6.54 11.37 9.59
CA ASP A 118 -6.08 11.18 8.21
C ASP A 118 -4.82 10.31 8.14
N LEU A 119 -3.88 10.49 9.08
CA LEU A 119 -2.68 9.65 9.17
C LEU A 119 -3.03 8.23 9.62
N THR A 120 -3.93 8.11 10.58
CA THR A 120 -4.46 6.81 11.02
C THR A 120 -5.10 6.05 9.86
N ASP A 121 -6.02 6.67 9.13
CA ASP A 121 -6.72 6.06 8.00
C ASP A 121 -5.75 5.69 6.86
N ALA A 122 -4.72 6.50 6.63
CA ALA A 122 -3.65 6.20 5.67
C ALA A 122 -2.86 4.93 6.07
N ILE A 123 -2.40 4.85 7.32
CA ILE A 123 -1.63 3.70 7.82
C ILE A 123 -2.49 2.44 7.83
N MET A 124 -3.73 2.53 8.28
CA MET A 124 -4.67 1.40 8.27
C MET A 124 -4.94 0.92 6.83
N GLY A 125 -4.97 1.82 5.86
CA GLY A 125 -5.06 1.46 4.44
C GLY A 125 -3.86 0.67 3.91
N CYS A 126 -2.66 0.86 4.46
CA CYS A 126 -1.48 0.06 4.11
C CYS A 126 -1.60 -1.38 4.62
N LEU A 127 -2.31 -1.59 5.73
CA LEU A 127 -2.49 -2.90 6.39
C LEU A 127 -3.60 -3.77 5.78
N GLU A 128 -4.20 -3.35 4.65
CA GLU A 128 -5.23 -4.12 3.98
C GLU A 128 -4.69 -5.47 3.48
N ARG A 129 -5.46 -6.55 3.68
CA ARG A 129 -5.05 -7.90 3.27
C ARG A 129 -4.89 -8.03 1.76
N GLY A 130 -5.84 -7.47 1.00
CA GLY A 130 -5.76 -7.47 -0.46
C GLY A 130 -4.80 -6.38 -0.96
N PRO A 131 -3.78 -6.70 -1.77
CA PRO A 131 -2.82 -5.70 -2.28
C PRO A 131 -3.52 -4.61 -3.13
N ASP A 132 -4.65 -4.92 -3.77
CA ASP A 132 -5.43 -3.95 -4.55
C ASP A 132 -6.17 -2.88 -3.74
N TRP A 133 -6.29 -3.09 -2.42
CA TRP A 133 -6.90 -2.15 -1.47
C TRP A 133 -5.88 -1.22 -0.81
N ARG A 134 -4.59 -1.56 -0.93
CA ARG A 134 -3.49 -0.73 -0.45
C ARG A 134 -3.29 0.47 -1.38
N PRO A 135 -2.81 1.60 -0.84
CA PRO A 135 -2.43 2.73 -1.69
C PRO A 135 -1.32 2.29 -2.67
N LYS A 136 -1.33 2.86 -3.88
CA LYS A 136 -0.35 2.51 -4.93
C LYS A 136 1.03 3.11 -4.68
N ASP A 137 1.07 4.18 -3.90
CA ASP A 137 2.28 4.83 -3.42
C ASP A 137 2.01 5.49 -2.05
N LEU A 138 3.05 5.99 -1.41
CA LEU A 138 2.96 6.62 -0.09
C LEU A 138 2.82 8.15 -0.16
N SER A 139 2.48 8.73 -1.31
CA SER A 139 2.45 10.19 -1.52
C SER A 139 1.39 10.88 -0.66
N TYR A 140 0.22 10.25 -0.50
CA TYR A 140 -0.82 10.77 0.40
C TYR A 140 -0.33 10.80 1.85
N LEU A 141 0.36 9.76 2.30
CA LEU A 141 0.90 9.67 3.66
C LEU A 141 1.96 10.77 3.89
N LEU A 142 2.86 10.98 2.91
CA LEU A 142 3.84 12.08 2.92
C LEU A 142 3.16 13.45 3.07
N GLN A 143 2.10 13.71 2.30
CA GLN A 143 1.38 14.97 2.36
C GLN A 143 0.74 15.21 3.73
N VAL A 144 0.13 14.18 4.32
CA VAL A 144 -0.49 14.26 5.65
C VAL A 144 0.57 14.54 6.72
N VAL A 145 1.70 13.83 6.68
CA VAL A 145 2.79 14.01 7.64
C VAL A 145 3.41 15.41 7.52
N ALA A 146 3.68 15.89 6.31
CA ALA A 146 4.17 17.25 6.07
C ALA A 146 3.20 18.32 6.61
N SER A 147 1.89 18.12 6.42
CA SER A 147 0.85 19.01 6.93
C SER A 147 0.84 19.05 8.46
N MET A 148 0.97 17.91 9.13
CA MET A 148 1.05 17.82 10.59
C MET A 148 2.30 18.52 11.13
N ARG A 149 3.45 18.31 10.49
CA ARG A 149 4.73 18.95 10.89
C ARG A 149 4.68 20.46 10.72
N SER A 150 4.06 20.96 9.64
CA SER A 150 3.90 22.40 9.41
C SER A 150 2.91 23.07 10.38
N THR A 151 1.92 22.32 10.87
CA THR A 151 0.90 22.83 11.82
C THR A 151 1.45 22.84 13.25
N GLY A 152 2.20 21.80 13.65
CA GLY A 152 2.94 21.78 14.91
C GLY A 152 4.03 22.85 15.00
N ALA A 153 4.72 23.15 13.89
CA ALA A 153 5.68 24.26 13.84
C ALA A 153 5.01 25.63 14.01
N ARG A 154 3.78 25.81 13.50
CA ARG A 154 3.01 27.06 13.61
C ARG A 154 2.38 27.27 14.99
N SER A 155 2.07 26.22 15.75
CA SER A 155 1.57 26.35 17.12
C SER A 155 2.68 26.67 18.13
N GLY A 156 3.91 26.19 17.91
CA GLY A 156 5.08 26.49 18.74
C GLY A 156 5.53 27.96 18.68
N GLY A 157 5.27 28.66 17.58
CA GLY A 157 5.62 30.09 17.42
C GLY A 157 4.69 31.07 18.14
N ARG A 158 3.49 30.63 18.56
CA ARG A 158 2.47 31.51 19.18
C ARG A 158 2.47 31.48 20.71
N ALA A 159 3.14 30.51 21.33
CA ALA A 159 3.27 30.40 22.78
C ALA A 159 4.37 31.30 23.38
N ALA A 160 5.30 31.83 22.57
CA ALA A 160 6.41 32.66 23.03
C ALA A 160 6.12 34.18 23.12
N ALA A 161 4.94 34.64 22.68
CA ALA A 161 4.63 36.07 22.55
C ALA A 161 3.65 36.62 23.61
N ARG A 162 3.50 35.97 24.77
CA ARG A 162 2.65 36.50 25.87
C ARG A 162 3.29 36.47 27.26
N ALA A 163 4.61 36.58 27.33
CA ALA A 163 5.30 36.94 28.56
C ALA A 163 5.61 38.44 28.54
N ALA A 164 4.73 39.24 29.13
CA ALA A 164 5.07 40.59 29.59
C ALA A 164 5.38 40.52 31.10
N PRO A 165 6.32 41.34 31.61
CA PRO A 165 6.92 41.15 32.92
C PRO A 165 6.14 41.91 34.02
N GLU A 166 6.11 41.37 35.23
CA GLU A 166 5.79 42.16 36.43
C GLU A 166 6.95 42.06 37.44
N PRO A 167 7.32 43.17 38.12
CA PRO A 167 8.61 43.28 38.79
C PRO A 167 8.55 42.83 40.25
N ALA A 168 9.75 42.50 40.74
CA ALA A 168 10.07 42.08 42.09
C ALA A 168 9.48 42.98 43.20
N ARG A 169 8.97 42.35 44.26
CA ARG A 169 9.15 42.86 45.62
C ARG A 169 9.54 41.75 46.59
N MET A 170 10.64 42.05 47.26
CA MET A 170 11.31 41.35 48.33
C MET A 170 10.64 41.67 49.67
N GLY A 171 10.64 40.70 50.59
CA GLY A 171 10.86 41.00 52.01
C GLY A 171 9.77 40.62 53.00
N SER A 172 10.18 39.75 53.94
CA SER A 172 9.68 39.61 55.32
C SER A 172 8.33 38.90 55.49
N SER A 173 7.99 38.22 56.58
CA SER A 173 8.69 37.64 57.74
C SER A 173 7.56 37.18 58.68
N ARG A 174 7.63 35.92 59.15
CA ARG A 174 7.11 35.41 60.44
C ARG A 174 5.62 35.54 60.82
N ALA A 175 5.14 34.36 61.24
CA ALA A 175 4.52 34.05 62.55
C ALA A 175 2.99 34.00 62.68
N GLY A 176 2.56 32.98 63.44
CA GLY A 176 1.24 32.81 64.07
C GLY A 176 0.24 32.08 63.17
N GLY A 177 -0.45 31.00 63.56
CA GLY A 177 -0.75 30.46 64.89
C GLY A 177 -2.24 30.09 64.93
N GLY A 178 -2.57 28.90 65.45
CA GLY A 178 -3.95 28.47 65.78
C GLY A 178 -4.55 27.53 64.72
N ARG A 179 -4.63 26.21 64.91
CA ARG A 179 -5.41 25.37 65.85
C ARG A 179 -6.92 25.31 65.58
N LYS A 180 -7.39 24.04 65.52
CA LYS A 180 -8.75 23.48 65.71
C LYS A 180 -9.63 23.45 64.45
N ALA A 181 -10.46 22.43 64.19
CA ALA A 181 -10.63 21.10 64.77
C ALA A 181 -11.54 20.26 63.84
N ALA A 182 -11.29 18.95 63.84
CA ALA A 182 -12.23 17.82 63.84
C ALA A 182 -13.49 17.84 62.94
N ARG A 183 -13.60 16.83 62.06
CA ARG A 183 -14.63 15.78 62.18
C ARG A 183 -14.26 14.57 61.35
N GLY A 184 -14.22 13.40 62.00
CA GLY A 184 -13.95 12.12 61.37
C GLY A 184 -15.19 11.56 60.65
N SER A 185 -14.94 10.61 59.77
CA SER A 185 -15.82 9.47 59.55
C SER A 185 -14.98 8.34 58.95
N ALA A 186 -14.86 7.25 59.71
CA ALA A 186 -14.32 6.00 59.23
C ALA A 186 -15.40 5.27 58.40
N SER A 187 -15.05 4.64 57.28
CA SER A 187 -15.82 3.51 56.79
C SER A 187 -14.97 2.51 56.04
N ARG A 188 -15.32 1.25 56.27
CA ARG A 188 -14.60 -0.01 56.07
C ARG A 188 -14.37 -0.39 54.61
N SER A 189 -13.30 -1.17 54.46
CA SER A 189 -12.85 -2.00 53.34
C SER A 189 -13.90 -2.92 52.71
N ASN A 190 -13.90 -3.02 51.38
CA ASN A 190 -14.46 -4.12 50.59
C ASN A 190 -13.38 -4.67 49.64
N VAL A 191 -12.48 -5.51 50.15
CA VAL A 191 -11.44 -6.22 49.36
C VAL A 191 -11.56 -7.75 49.49
N PRO A 192 -12.66 -8.40 49.04
CA PRO A 192 -12.54 -9.82 48.72
C PRO A 192 -13.05 -10.24 47.32
N LEU A 193 -13.55 -9.33 46.48
CA LEU A 193 -14.09 -9.72 45.16
C LEU A 193 -13.05 -9.75 44.03
N TYR A 194 -12.05 -8.86 44.07
CA TYR A 194 -11.04 -8.75 43.00
C TYR A 194 -10.02 -9.90 42.99
N ALA A 195 -9.69 -10.46 44.16
CA ALA A 195 -8.75 -11.58 44.25
C ALA A 195 -9.29 -12.87 43.62
N LEU A 196 -10.61 -13.07 43.64
CA LEU A 196 -11.25 -14.27 43.09
C LEU A 196 -11.36 -14.20 41.56
N VAL A 197 -11.56 -13.00 41.00
CA VAL A 197 -11.58 -12.78 39.54
C VAL A 197 -10.18 -12.94 38.94
N VAL A 198 -9.13 -12.46 39.61
CA VAL A 198 -7.74 -12.63 39.14
C VAL A 198 -7.31 -14.10 39.14
N LEU A 199 -7.75 -14.90 40.12
CA LEU A 199 -7.44 -16.33 40.17
C LEU A 199 -8.14 -17.14 39.06
N VAL A 200 -9.38 -16.79 38.71
CA VAL A 200 -10.12 -17.46 37.62
C VAL A 200 -9.52 -17.11 36.24
N VAL A 201 -9.10 -15.86 36.04
CA VAL A 201 -8.44 -15.41 34.79
C VAL A 201 -7.03 -16.01 34.66
N ALA A 202 -6.29 -16.16 35.76
CA ALA A 202 -4.98 -16.82 35.76
C ALA A 202 -5.09 -18.33 35.46
N GLY A 203 -6.11 -19.00 35.99
CA GLY A 203 -6.37 -20.43 35.70
C GLY A 203 -6.73 -20.71 34.24
N ALA A 204 -7.52 -19.84 33.62
CA ALA A 204 -7.88 -19.97 32.20
C ALA A 204 -6.69 -19.72 31.25
N GLY A 205 -5.78 -18.80 31.61
CA GLY A 205 -4.57 -18.52 30.84
C GLY A 205 -3.56 -19.66 30.85
N ALA A 206 -3.40 -20.35 31.98
CA ALA A 206 -2.49 -21.49 32.10
C ALA A 206 -2.99 -22.72 31.31
N GLY A 207 -4.30 -22.96 31.26
CA GLY A 207 -4.90 -24.04 30.46
C GLY A 207 -4.74 -23.83 28.95
N LEU A 208 -4.91 -22.59 28.48
CA LEU A 208 -4.74 -22.24 27.06
C LEU A 208 -3.25 -22.31 26.63
N TRP A 209 -2.33 -21.90 27.51
CA TRP A 209 -0.89 -22.04 27.25
C TRP A 209 -0.46 -23.51 27.19
N TRP A 210 -0.95 -24.38 28.08
CA TRP A 210 -0.66 -25.81 28.05
C TRP A 210 -1.25 -26.54 26.83
N TYR A 211 -2.41 -26.10 26.34
CA TYR A 211 -3.04 -26.66 25.14
C TYR A 211 -2.30 -26.27 23.84
N PHE A 212 -1.79 -25.04 23.75
CA PHE A 212 -1.05 -24.56 22.57
C PHE A 212 0.46 -24.86 22.60
N ASN A 213 1.03 -25.15 23.78
CA ASN A 213 2.46 -25.40 23.95
C ASN A 213 2.80 -26.87 24.21
N GLN A 214 1.86 -27.80 23.98
CA GLN A 214 2.21 -29.21 23.76
C GLN A 214 2.88 -29.34 22.39
N GLY A 215 4.19 -29.09 22.41
CA GLY A 215 5.09 -29.46 21.32
C GLY A 215 4.94 -30.94 21.03
N HIS A 216 4.69 -31.26 19.77
CA HIS A 216 4.83 -32.61 19.23
C HIS A 216 6.30 -32.99 19.28
N ASP A 217 6.77 -33.49 20.43
CA ASP A 217 7.97 -34.32 20.50
C ASP A 217 7.58 -35.74 20.06
N GLY A 218 7.57 -35.95 18.75
CA GLY A 218 7.28 -37.24 18.12
C GLY A 218 8.46 -37.65 17.25
N GLY A 219 9.36 -38.44 17.83
CA GLY A 219 10.53 -38.99 17.15
C GLY A 219 10.19 -39.77 15.88
N ILE A 220 11.17 -39.76 14.98
CA ILE A 220 11.31 -40.64 13.81
C ILE A 220 10.97 -42.10 14.15
N ALA A 221 9.84 -42.59 13.64
CA ALA A 221 9.52 -44.00 13.52
C ALA A 221 8.97 -44.29 12.11
N GLN A 222 9.70 -45.13 11.38
CA GLN A 222 9.36 -45.70 10.08
C GLN A 222 8.23 -46.75 10.19
N VAL A 223 7.12 -46.61 9.46
CA VAL A 223 6.26 -47.75 9.00
C VAL A 223 5.34 -47.31 7.82
N PRO A 224 4.73 -48.23 7.03
CA PRO A 224 4.83 -48.25 5.57
C PRO A 224 3.58 -47.75 4.84
N SER A 225 3.76 -47.35 3.57
CA SER A 225 2.68 -46.94 2.68
C SER A 225 1.75 -48.11 2.32
N ALA A 226 0.47 -48.01 2.70
CA ALA A 226 -0.62 -48.73 2.05
C ALA A 226 -1.43 -47.72 1.20
N ARG A 227 -1.53 -47.99 -0.10
CA ARG A 227 -2.33 -47.23 -1.08
C ARG A 227 -3.84 -47.42 -0.82
N PRO A 228 -4.68 -46.38 -0.99
CA PRO A 228 -6.11 -46.59 -1.10
C PRO A 228 -6.50 -47.03 -2.53
N THR A 229 -7.31 -48.07 -2.61
CA THR A 229 -7.96 -48.58 -3.82
C THR A 229 -9.07 -47.63 -4.28
N ILE A 230 -9.02 -47.19 -5.54
CA ILE A 230 -10.11 -46.44 -6.19
C ILE A 230 -11.10 -47.44 -6.77
N THR A 231 -12.34 -47.42 -6.29
CA THR A 231 -13.46 -48.19 -6.85
C THR A 231 -14.00 -47.47 -8.09
N GLN A 232 -13.94 -48.12 -9.25
CA GLN A 232 -14.45 -47.64 -10.54
C GLN A 232 -15.97 -47.92 -10.65
N PRO A 233 -16.78 -47.03 -11.28
CA PRO A 233 -18.22 -47.24 -11.41
C PRO A 233 -18.58 -48.19 -12.58
N THR A 234 -19.61 -48.99 -12.34
CA THR A 234 -20.25 -49.98 -13.23
C THR A 234 -20.81 -49.36 -14.53
N PRO A 235 -20.59 -49.94 -15.72
CA PRO A 235 -21.31 -49.57 -16.94
C PRO A 235 -22.57 -50.44 -17.18
N LEU A 236 -23.64 -49.82 -17.69
CA LEU A 236 -24.91 -50.43 -18.12
C LEU A 236 -24.76 -51.28 -19.40
N PRO A 237 -25.68 -52.23 -19.68
CA PRO A 237 -25.54 -53.17 -20.79
C PRO A 237 -26.20 -52.71 -22.10
N GLU A 238 -25.65 -53.27 -23.18
CA GLU A 238 -26.32 -53.80 -24.39
C GLU A 238 -26.35 -52.95 -25.67
N ALA A 239 -25.69 -53.48 -26.73
CA ALA A 239 -26.35 -53.90 -27.97
C ALA A 239 -25.38 -54.71 -28.87
N THR A 240 -25.83 -55.90 -29.29
CA THR A 240 -25.19 -56.76 -30.30
C THR A 240 -25.64 -56.34 -31.71
N PRO A 241 -24.77 -56.36 -32.73
CA PRO A 241 -25.06 -57.23 -33.89
C PRO A 241 -23.82 -57.91 -34.55
N THR A 242 -23.92 -59.23 -34.70
CA THR A 242 -23.75 -60.10 -35.90
C THR A 242 -22.42 -60.12 -36.73
N PRO A 243 -21.90 -61.30 -37.15
CA PRO A 243 -20.51 -61.48 -37.57
C PRO A 243 -20.26 -61.49 -39.09
N ARG A 244 -19.02 -61.19 -39.52
CA ARG A 244 -18.50 -61.51 -40.87
C ARG A 244 -17.01 -61.93 -40.88
N ALA A 245 -16.84 -63.18 -41.32
CA ALA A 245 -15.76 -63.89 -42.04
C ALA A 245 -14.24 -63.64 -41.77
N PRO A 246 -13.40 -64.70 -41.83
CA PRO A 246 -11.99 -64.65 -41.45
C PRO A 246 -11.07 -64.31 -42.64
N VAL A 247 -10.02 -63.51 -42.40
CA VAL A 247 -8.92 -63.32 -43.35
C VAL A 247 -7.60 -63.69 -42.68
N VAL A 248 -7.13 -64.87 -43.09
CA VAL A 248 -5.76 -65.36 -43.32
C VAL A 248 -4.60 -64.61 -42.65
N ALA A 249 -3.82 -65.39 -41.89
CA ALA A 249 -2.57 -65.03 -41.24
C ALA A 249 -1.44 -64.67 -42.21
N THR A 250 -0.56 -63.76 -41.80
CA THR A 250 0.76 -63.52 -42.41
C THR A 250 1.79 -63.37 -41.28
N PRO A 251 3.00 -63.96 -41.39
CA PRO A 251 3.86 -64.21 -40.23
C PRO A 251 4.62 -62.98 -39.72
N ARG A 252 4.86 -63.04 -38.41
CA ARG A 252 5.63 -62.15 -37.53
C ARG A 252 7.11 -62.04 -37.95
N PRO A 253 7.69 -60.84 -38.04
CA PRO A 253 9.14 -60.68 -37.97
C PRO A 253 9.61 -60.57 -36.50
N THR A 254 10.70 -61.27 -36.23
CA THR A 254 11.47 -61.36 -34.98
C THR A 254 11.99 -59.97 -34.53
N PRO A 255 12.03 -59.66 -33.21
CA PRO A 255 12.49 -58.35 -32.74
C PRO A 255 14.01 -58.20 -32.85
N ARG A 256 14.46 -57.10 -33.44
CA ARG A 256 15.86 -56.66 -33.47
C ARG A 256 16.20 -55.99 -32.13
N VAL A 257 17.28 -56.45 -31.50
CA VAL A 257 17.93 -55.79 -30.37
C VAL A 257 18.65 -54.53 -30.87
N GLY A 258 18.47 -53.40 -30.17
CA GLY A 258 19.37 -52.25 -30.30
C GLY A 258 18.69 -50.89 -30.10
N ALA A 259 18.84 -50.31 -28.90
CA ALA A 259 19.44 -49.00 -28.65
C ALA A 259 19.10 -48.52 -27.23
N THR A 260 20.13 -48.36 -26.43
CA THR A 260 20.17 -47.67 -25.12
C THR A 260 19.65 -46.24 -25.26
N PRO A 261 18.78 -45.72 -24.37
CA PRO A 261 18.44 -44.31 -24.37
C PRO A 261 19.64 -43.47 -23.89
N THR A 262 20.09 -42.56 -24.75
CA THR A 262 21.09 -41.52 -24.45
C THR A 262 20.55 -40.54 -23.39
N PRO A 263 21.33 -40.17 -22.35
CA PRO A 263 20.90 -39.17 -21.40
C PRO A 263 20.85 -37.77 -22.04
N THR A 264 19.74 -37.06 -21.82
CA THR A 264 19.50 -35.67 -22.22
C THR A 264 20.55 -34.74 -21.57
N PRO A 265 21.21 -33.84 -22.31
CA PRO A 265 22.15 -32.89 -21.72
C PRO A 265 21.43 -31.82 -20.87
N LEU A 266 22.03 -31.49 -19.73
CA LEU A 266 21.65 -30.45 -18.78
C LEU A 266 21.75 -29.05 -19.42
N PRO A 267 20.84 -28.10 -19.15
CA PRO A 267 20.94 -26.74 -19.69
C PRO A 267 22.19 -26.02 -19.16
N THR A 268 22.96 -25.46 -20.10
CA THR A 268 24.15 -24.64 -19.84
C THR A 268 23.75 -23.30 -19.19
N PRO A 269 24.44 -22.83 -18.13
CA PRO A 269 24.19 -21.51 -17.57
C PRO A 269 24.58 -20.40 -18.57
N PRO A 270 23.90 -19.25 -18.57
CA PRO A 270 24.24 -18.13 -19.43
C PRO A 270 25.62 -17.55 -19.07
N PRO A 271 26.37 -16.99 -20.04
CA PRO A 271 27.69 -16.46 -19.79
C PRO A 271 27.65 -15.24 -18.86
N THR A 272 28.59 -15.20 -17.92
CA THR A 272 28.88 -14.08 -17.03
C THR A 272 29.21 -12.82 -17.86
N PRO A 273 28.58 -11.66 -17.60
CA PRO A 273 28.94 -10.42 -18.27
C PRO A 273 30.37 -10.01 -17.89
N ALA A 274 31.18 -9.69 -18.91
CA ALA A 274 32.53 -9.17 -18.75
C ALA A 274 32.52 -7.80 -18.06
N PRO A 275 33.57 -7.44 -17.28
CA PRO A 275 33.64 -6.15 -16.62
C PRO A 275 33.73 -5.00 -17.65
N THR A 276 32.83 -4.03 -17.53
CA THR A 276 32.83 -2.78 -18.29
C THR A 276 34.10 -1.98 -17.98
N PRO A 277 34.87 -1.51 -18.97
CA PRO A 277 36.04 -0.67 -18.71
C PRO A 277 35.62 0.69 -18.13
N VAL A 278 36.31 1.09 -17.06
CA VAL A 278 36.19 2.39 -16.40
C VAL A 278 36.60 3.51 -17.37
N PRO A 279 35.82 4.58 -17.57
CA PRO A 279 36.24 5.69 -18.41
C PRO A 279 37.39 6.47 -17.74
N THR A 280 38.50 6.59 -18.45
CA THR A 280 39.64 7.45 -18.10
C THR A 280 39.21 8.93 -18.10
N PRO A 281 39.59 9.75 -17.09
CA PRO A 281 39.26 11.17 -17.08
C PRO A 281 39.95 11.89 -18.25
N ARG A 282 39.14 12.54 -19.09
CA ARG A 282 39.60 13.37 -20.21
C ARG A 282 40.12 14.70 -19.68
N ALA A 283 41.35 15.05 -20.06
CA ALA A 283 42.00 16.31 -19.70
C ALA A 283 41.21 17.54 -20.21
N THR A 284 41.12 18.54 -19.35
CA THR A 284 40.58 19.88 -19.57
C THR A 284 41.32 20.60 -20.70
N PRO A 285 40.62 21.22 -21.69
CA PRO A 285 41.31 22.05 -22.68
C PRO A 285 41.69 23.42 -22.08
N THR A 286 42.97 23.76 -22.23
CA THR A 286 43.58 25.07 -22.00
C THR A 286 43.03 26.11 -23.00
N PRO A 287 42.77 27.37 -22.59
CA PRO A 287 42.33 28.42 -23.51
C PRO A 287 43.51 28.96 -24.35
N GLU A 288 43.34 29.03 -25.67
CA GLU A 288 44.28 29.72 -26.58
C GLU A 288 43.96 31.22 -26.73
N PRO A 289 44.96 32.07 -27.04
CA PRO A 289 44.84 33.52 -26.97
C PRO A 289 44.21 34.16 -28.21
N VAL A 290 43.44 35.21 -27.95
CA VAL A 290 42.82 36.12 -28.92
C VAL A 290 43.90 36.81 -29.78
N ARG A 291 43.77 36.73 -31.10
CA ARG A 291 44.51 37.58 -32.04
C ARG A 291 43.59 38.61 -32.66
N THR A 292 43.87 39.88 -32.36
CA THR A 292 43.35 41.08 -33.00
C THR A 292 43.82 41.14 -34.46
N VAL A 293 42.89 41.31 -35.41
CA VAL A 293 43.23 41.70 -36.79
C VAL A 293 42.53 43.02 -37.12
N VAL A 294 43.37 43.95 -37.60
CA VAL A 294 43.14 45.34 -37.95
C VAL A 294 42.34 45.47 -39.26
N ALA A 295 41.51 46.52 -39.35
CA ALA A 295 40.67 46.87 -40.49
C ALA A 295 41.41 47.70 -41.57
N THR A 296 41.11 47.48 -42.85
CA THR A 296 41.35 48.41 -43.98
C THR A 296 40.37 48.09 -45.15
N PRO A 297 39.98 49.05 -46.02
CA PRO A 297 38.61 49.17 -46.50
C PRO A 297 38.34 48.66 -47.93
N THR A 298 37.04 48.62 -48.21
CA THR A 298 36.27 48.33 -49.43
C THR A 298 36.79 48.95 -50.72
N PRO A 299 36.53 48.29 -51.87
CA PRO A 299 36.09 48.99 -53.07
C PRO A 299 34.68 48.55 -53.53
N THR A 300 33.97 49.54 -54.05
CA THR A 300 32.55 49.62 -54.41
C THR A 300 32.22 48.95 -55.75
N THR A 301 30.92 48.64 -55.96
CA THR A 301 30.13 48.58 -57.23
C THR A 301 29.53 47.18 -57.56
N PRO A 302 28.33 47.05 -58.18
CA PRO A 302 27.12 47.86 -58.20
C PRO A 302 25.90 47.10 -57.60
N THR A 303 24.84 47.86 -57.30
CA THR A 303 23.53 47.41 -56.84
C THR A 303 22.81 46.49 -57.85
N PRO A 304 22.25 45.33 -57.44
CA PRO A 304 21.11 44.74 -58.11
C PRO A 304 19.84 44.91 -57.26
N VAL A 305 18.86 45.56 -57.88
CA VAL A 305 17.41 45.37 -57.77
C VAL A 305 16.86 44.84 -56.43
N VAL A 306 16.12 45.72 -55.75
CA VAL A 306 15.23 45.39 -54.63
C VAL A 306 14.28 44.26 -55.05
N ALA A 307 14.56 43.04 -54.59
CA ALA A 307 13.57 41.99 -54.52
C ALA A 307 12.70 42.26 -53.29
N THR A 308 11.41 42.46 -53.52
CA THR A 308 10.36 42.50 -52.51
C THR A 308 10.53 41.32 -51.56
N PRO A 309 10.65 41.50 -50.23
CA PRO A 309 10.65 40.37 -49.32
C PRO A 309 9.27 39.70 -49.41
N THR A 310 9.27 38.44 -49.82
CA THR A 310 8.19 37.48 -49.60
C THR A 310 7.67 37.64 -48.17
N PRO A 311 6.34 37.77 -47.94
CA PRO A 311 5.82 37.86 -46.59
C PRO A 311 6.27 36.64 -45.80
N ALA A 312 6.90 36.89 -44.65
CA ALA A 312 7.24 35.87 -43.68
C ALA A 312 6.00 35.01 -43.34
N PRO A 313 6.14 33.70 -43.10
CA PRO A 313 5.01 32.89 -42.69
C PRO A 313 4.39 33.52 -41.44
N THR A 314 3.08 33.74 -41.51
CA THR A 314 2.24 34.22 -40.42
C THR A 314 2.66 33.55 -39.11
N PRO A 315 3.00 34.29 -38.04
CA PRO A 315 3.26 33.67 -36.75
C PRO A 315 2.03 32.87 -36.36
N ALA A 316 2.21 31.58 -36.06
CA ALA A 316 1.16 30.75 -35.50
C ALA A 316 0.48 31.51 -34.35
N PRO A 317 -0.86 31.48 -34.24
CA PRO A 317 -1.56 32.26 -33.23
C PRO A 317 -0.97 31.92 -31.87
N VAL A 318 -0.47 32.96 -31.19
CA VAL A 318 -0.07 32.89 -29.79
C VAL A 318 -1.22 32.23 -29.06
N ALA A 319 -0.95 31.09 -28.43
CA ALA A 319 -1.93 30.42 -27.59
C ALA A 319 -2.34 31.42 -26.51
N VAL A 320 -3.51 32.02 -26.71
CA VAL A 320 -4.22 32.77 -25.69
C VAL A 320 -4.42 31.77 -24.57
N THR A 321 -3.68 31.94 -23.47
CA THR A 321 -3.97 31.28 -22.21
C THR A 321 -5.37 31.70 -21.84
N THR A 322 -6.31 30.85 -22.25
CA THR A 322 -7.72 30.95 -21.88
C THR A 322 -7.73 30.96 -20.34
N PRO A 323 -8.49 31.86 -19.68
CA PRO A 323 -8.68 31.75 -18.24
C PRO A 323 -9.09 30.31 -17.90
N PRO A 324 -8.66 29.75 -16.74
CA PRO A 324 -8.93 28.36 -16.42
C PRO A 324 -10.41 28.07 -16.63
N ARG A 325 -10.67 27.16 -17.57
CA ARG A 325 -12.00 26.67 -17.92
C ARG A 325 -12.71 26.31 -16.60
N PRO A 326 -13.98 26.73 -16.40
CA PRO A 326 -14.73 26.34 -15.21
C PRO A 326 -14.62 24.83 -15.07
N ALA A 327 -14.22 24.38 -13.87
CA ALA A 327 -14.04 23.00 -13.46
C ALA A 327 -14.82 22.03 -14.34
N GLU A 328 -14.11 21.27 -15.19
CA GLU A 328 -14.75 20.26 -16.02
C GLU A 328 -15.58 19.34 -15.09
N HIS A 329 -16.89 19.26 -15.37
CA HIS A 329 -17.78 18.38 -14.64
C HIS A 329 -17.20 16.96 -14.65
N ALA A 330 -17.22 16.29 -13.50
CA ALA A 330 -16.69 14.94 -13.41
C ALA A 330 -17.44 14.00 -14.35
N VAL A 331 -16.70 13.23 -15.15
CA VAL A 331 -17.27 12.25 -16.10
C VAL A 331 -16.71 10.87 -15.78
N LEU A 332 -17.59 9.89 -15.62
CA LEU A 332 -17.23 8.49 -15.47
C LEU A 332 -16.95 7.84 -16.83
N THR A 333 -15.84 7.13 -16.92
CA THR A 333 -15.34 6.52 -18.16
C THR A 333 -15.47 5.00 -18.14
N ALA A 334 -15.24 4.35 -17.00
CA ALA A 334 -15.31 2.90 -16.89
C ALA A 334 -15.70 2.43 -15.49
N VAL A 335 -16.39 1.29 -15.41
CA VAL A 335 -16.75 0.63 -14.17
C VAL A 335 -16.34 -0.83 -14.25
N SER A 336 -15.63 -1.34 -13.24
CA SER A 336 -15.16 -2.71 -13.20
C SER A 336 -15.36 -3.32 -11.81
N PRO A 337 -15.82 -4.57 -11.67
CA PRO A 337 -16.24 -5.47 -12.75
C PRO A 337 -17.63 -5.11 -13.29
N LEU A 338 -17.83 -5.33 -14.60
CA LEU A 338 -19.12 -5.10 -15.28
C LEU A 338 -20.20 -6.12 -14.88
N ALA A 339 -19.81 -7.25 -14.28
CA ALA A 339 -20.71 -8.30 -13.82
C ALA A 339 -20.33 -8.74 -12.40
N VAL A 340 -21.33 -8.78 -11.52
CA VAL A 340 -21.18 -9.09 -10.10
C VAL A 340 -22.24 -10.09 -9.66
N LYS A 341 -21.88 -11.05 -8.81
CA LYS A 341 -22.81 -12.05 -8.28
C LYS A 341 -23.62 -11.49 -7.11
N ARG A 342 -24.68 -12.19 -6.74
CA ARG A 342 -25.44 -11.90 -5.50
C ARG A 342 -24.86 -12.63 -4.31
N GLY A 343 -25.20 -12.15 -3.12
CA GLY A 343 -24.72 -12.68 -1.85
C GLY A 343 -23.24 -12.38 -1.59
N ILE A 344 -22.64 -11.46 -2.35
CA ILE A 344 -21.24 -11.08 -2.20
C ILE A 344 -21.14 -9.58 -1.93
N THR A 345 -20.14 -9.25 -1.12
CA THR A 345 -19.61 -7.90 -1.05
C THR A 345 -18.45 -7.81 -2.05
N THR A 346 -18.53 -6.88 -2.99
CA THR A 346 -17.58 -6.79 -4.10
C THR A 346 -17.13 -5.36 -4.34
N MET A 347 -15.94 -5.24 -4.92
CA MET A 347 -15.36 -3.95 -5.29
C MET A 347 -15.91 -3.49 -6.62
N LEU A 348 -16.29 -2.22 -6.70
CA LEU A 348 -16.54 -1.51 -7.95
C LEU A 348 -15.48 -0.41 -8.12
N ASP A 349 -14.54 -0.61 -9.04
CA ASP A 349 -13.58 0.40 -9.49
C ASP A 349 -14.30 1.34 -10.46
N VAL A 350 -14.57 2.57 -10.00
CA VAL A 350 -15.24 3.62 -10.78
C VAL A 350 -14.18 4.60 -11.30
N ARG A 351 -13.91 4.54 -12.60
CA ARG A 351 -12.92 5.39 -13.27
C ARG A 351 -13.59 6.55 -14.00
N GLY A 352 -12.89 7.68 -14.07
CA GLY A 352 -13.40 8.89 -14.71
C GLY A 352 -12.34 9.96 -14.90
N THR A 353 -12.79 11.16 -15.24
CA THR A 353 -12.00 12.39 -15.31
C THR A 353 -12.61 13.43 -14.38
N GLY A 354 -11.76 14.16 -13.63
CA GLY A 354 -12.22 15.22 -12.75
C GLY A 354 -12.85 14.73 -11.44
N LEU A 355 -12.57 13.49 -11.02
CA LEU A 355 -13.08 12.94 -9.76
C LEU A 355 -12.45 13.65 -8.57
N ARG A 356 -13.23 13.88 -7.52
CA ARG A 356 -12.77 14.56 -6.31
C ARG A 356 -13.22 13.82 -5.05
N ALA A 357 -12.58 14.13 -3.93
CA ALA A 357 -12.85 13.48 -2.65
C ALA A 357 -14.26 13.74 -2.10
N ASP A 358 -14.94 14.80 -2.55
CA ASP A 358 -16.32 15.14 -2.18
C ASP A 358 -17.37 14.33 -2.95
N HIS A 359 -16.98 13.59 -3.98
CA HIS A 359 -17.90 12.80 -4.78
C HIS A 359 -18.42 11.61 -3.99
N GLN A 360 -19.74 11.48 -3.92
CA GLN A 360 -20.44 10.37 -3.27
C GLN A 360 -21.09 9.46 -4.31
N ALA A 361 -20.70 8.20 -4.30
CA ALA A 361 -21.28 7.18 -5.14
C ALA A 361 -22.71 6.85 -4.69
N ARG A 362 -23.59 6.65 -5.66
CA ARG A 362 -24.93 6.11 -5.46
C ARG A 362 -25.20 5.08 -6.54
N ILE A 363 -25.87 4.00 -6.11
CA ILE A 363 -26.39 3.00 -7.03
C ILE A 363 -27.78 3.44 -7.47
N LEU A 364 -28.02 3.38 -8.78
CA LEU A 364 -29.26 3.75 -9.44
C LEU A 364 -29.78 2.54 -10.23
N ARG A 365 -31.10 2.50 -10.43
CA ARG A 365 -31.75 1.49 -11.27
C ARG A 365 -32.92 2.12 -12.02
N VAL A 366 -33.05 1.79 -13.31
CA VAL A 366 -33.90 2.53 -14.25
C VAL A 366 -35.40 2.30 -14.06
N LYS A 367 -35.83 1.12 -13.57
CA LYS A 367 -37.25 0.72 -13.53
C LYS A 367 -37.76 0.22 -12.18
N GLU A 368 -36.89 0.05 -11.19
CA GLU A 368 -37.23 -0.55 -9.89
C GLU A 368 -36.45 0.14 -8.78
N ALA A 369 -36.96 0.10 -7.55
CA ALA A 369 -36.20 0.51 -6.38
C ALA A 369 -34.90 -0.31 -6.27
N VAL A 370 -33.82 0.34 -5.83
CA VAL A 370 -32.57 -0.34 -5.52
C VAL A 370 -32.83 -1.18 -4.26
N ASN A 371 -33.03 -2.48 -4.45
CA ASN A 371 -33.37 -3.39 -3.36
C ASN A 371 -32.28 -4.47 -3.26
N GLY A 372 -31.68 -4.60 -2.08
CA GLY A 372 -30.58 -5.54 -1.81
C GLY A 372 -29.21 -5.14 -2.35
N VAL A 373 -29.02 -3.91 -2.86
CA VAL A 373 -27.70 -3.39 -3.26
C VAL A 373 -27.40 -2.13 -2.48
N SER A 374 -26.38 -2.17 -1.62
CA SER A 374 -26.01 -1.04 -0.75
C SER A 374 -24.52 -0.74 -0.86
N ILE A 375 -24.17 0.55 -0.76
CA ILE A 375 -22.77 0.98 -0.70
C ILE A 375 -22.34 0.88 0.76
N VAL A 376 -21.37 0.03 1.03
CA VAL A 376 -20.80 -0.17 2.37
C VAL A 376 -19.86 0.97 2.69
N ARG A 377 -18.97 1.28 1.74
CA ARG A 377 -17.97 2.34 1.87
C ARG A 377 -17.47 2.73 0.49
N GLN A 378 -16.93 3.93 0.38
CA GLN A 378 -16.17 4.38 -0.77
C GLN A 378 -14.86 5.01 -0.34
N LYS A 379 -13.88 5.01 -1.23
CA LYS A 379 -12.58 5.64 -1.03
C LYS A 379 -12.16 6.33 -2.33
N TRP A 380 -11.95 7.64 -2.24
CA TRP A 380 -11.30 8.39 -3.31
C TRP A 380 -9.82 8.02 -3.35
N MET A 381 -9.30 7.67 -4.52
CA MET A 381 -7.90 7.28 -4.70
C MET A 381 -7.11 8.40 -5.35
N ASP A 382 -7.59 8.89 -6.47
CA ASP A 382 -6.95 9.92 -7.26
C ASP A 382 -8.00 10.59 -8.16
N PRO A 383 -7.65 11.66 -8.92
CA PRO A 383 -8.60 12.36 -9.78
C PRO A 383 -9.23 11.52 -10.91
N THR A 384 -8.81 10.27 -11.08
CA THR A 384 -9.29 9.33 -12.10
C THR A 384 -9.96 8.09 -11.54
N LEU A 385 -9.85 7.79 -10.24
CA LEU A 385 -10.39 6.57 -9.65
C LEU A 385 -11.03 6.79 -8.27
N ILE A 386 -12.25 6.26 -8.13
CA ILE A 386 -12.92 6.05 -6.84
C ILE A 386 -13.25 4.56 -6.70
N LYS A 387 -12.84 3.97 -5.58
CA LYS A 387 -13.16 2.59 -5.22
C LYS A 387 -14.44 2.56 -4.38
N VAL A 388 -15.43 1.79 -4.79
CA VAL A 388 -16.73 1.70 -4.12
C VAL A 388 -16.97 0.25 -3.71
N LEU A 389 -17.05 0.00 -2.41
CA LEU A 389 -17.40 -1.31 -1.87
C LEU A 389 -18.92 -1.45 -1.83
N VAL A 390 -19.45 -2.39 -2.59
CA VAL A 390 -20.89 -2.61 -2.73
C VAL A 390 -21.22 -3.97 -2.12
N ASN A 391 -22.20 -4.00 -1.21
CA ASN A 391 -22.81 -5.24 -0.74
C ASN A 391 -24.04 -5.56 -1.58
N ILE A 392 -24.05 -6.76 -2.16
CA ILE A 392 -25.15 -7.27 -2.97
C ILE A 392 -25.74 -8.45 -2.20
N GLU A 393 -26.88 -8.24 -1.57
CA GLU A 393 -27.58 -9.26 -0.81
C GLU A 393 -28.05 -10.41 -1.71
N ALA A 394 -28.20 -11.61 -1.12
CA ALA A 394 -28.71 -12.77 -1.86
C ALA A 394 -30.11 -12.52 -2.45
N GLY A 395 -30.91 -11.67 -1.79
CA GLY A 395 -32.24 -11.24 -2.23
C GLY A 395 -32.25 -10.10 -3.25
N ALA A 396 -31.08 -9.59 -3.68
CA ALA A 396 -31.03 -8.50 -4.65
C ALA A 396 -31.68 -8.89 -5.99
N ASN A 397 -32.33 -7.94 -6.66
CA ASN A 397 -32.95 -8.24 -7.95
C ASN A 397 -31.87 -8.41 -9.05
N PRO A 398 -31.98 -9.41 -9.94
CA PRO A 398 -31.10 -9.54 -11.10
C PRO A 398 -31.22 -8.32 -12.01
N GLY A 399 -30.14 -8.02 -12.74
CA GLY A 399 -30.20 -7.16 -13.93
C GLY A 399 -29.23 -6.00 -13.88
N ALA A 400 -29.52 -4.99 -14.69
CA ALA A 400 -28.66 -3.82 -14.84
C ALA A 400 -28.86 -2.82 -13.69
N TYR A 401 -27.76 -2.47 -13.05
CA TYR A 401 -27.62 -1.37 -12.10
C TYR A 401 -26.69 -0.33 -12.71
N ALA A 402 -26.78 0.92 -12.25
CA ALA A 402 -25.84 1.96 -12.64
C ALA A 402 -25.20 2.57 -11.39
N VAL A 403 -23.92 2.90 -11.48
CA VAL A 403 -23.24 3.72 -10.49
C VAL A 403 -23.10 5.13 -11.03
N ALA A 404 -23.48 6.13 -10.24
CA ALA A 404 -23.26 7.53 -10.52
C ALA A 404 -22.63 8.20 -9.29
N LEU A 405 -21.86 9.26 -9.51
CA LEU A 405 -21.31 10.06 -8.44
C LEU A 405 -22.08 11.39 -8.31
N PHE A 406 -22.16 11.90 -7.09
CA PHE A 406 -22.78 13.17 -6.76
C PHE A 406 -21.76 14.05 -6.03
N ASP A 407 -21.57 15.28 -6.47
CA ASP A 407 -20.73 16.24 -5.75
C ASP A 407 -21.45 16.83 -4.51
N ALA A 408 -20.74 17.68 -3.76
CA ALA A 408 -21.31 18.35 -2.58
C ALA A 408 -22.46 19.34 -2.91
N GLN A 409 -22.57 19.78 -4.17
CA GLN A 409 -23.64 20.63 -4.68
C GLN A 409 -24.84 19.82 -5.21
N GLY A 410 -24.74 18.49 -5.22
CA GLY A 410 -25.75 17.58 -5.75
C GLY A 410 -25.71 17.38 -7.26
N THR A 411 -24.69 17.90 -7.96
CA THR A 411 -24.49 17.65 -9.39
C THR A 411 -24.14 16.18 -9.60
N GLN A 412 -24.92 15.52 -10.44
CA GLN A 412 -24.72 14.12 -10.78
C GLN A 412 -23.78 13.98 -11.98
N THR A 413 -22.87 13.01 -11.95
CA THR A 413 -22.12 12.57 -13.13
C THR A 413 -22.99 11.73 -14.08
N ASN A 414 -22.46 11.37 -15.25
CA ASN A 414 -23.04 10.27 -16.02
C ASN A 414 -23.03 8.97 -15.19
N GLY A 415 -23.98 8.07 -15.47
CA GLY A 415 -24.09 6.76 -14.82
C GLY A 415 -23.41 5.68 -15.64
N LEU A 416 -22.65 4.79 -14.99
CA LEU A 416 -22.06 3.62 -15.63
C LEU A 416 -22.78 2.35 -15.20
N SER A 417 -23.21 1.57 -16.19
CA SER A 417 -23.97 0.35 -15.95
C SER A 417 -23.08 -0.84 -15.62
N PHE A 418 -23.50 -1.64 -14.64
CA PHE A 418 -22.97 -2.97 -14.34
C PHE A 418 -24.14 -3.94 -14.10
N THR A 419 -23.89 -5.23 -14.25
CA THR A 419 -24.92 -6.27 -14.20
C THR A 419 -24.77 -7.11 -12.93
N VAL A 420 -25.89 -7.32 -12.23
CA VAL A 420 -25.97 -8.27 -11.11
C VAL A 420 -26.51 -9.60 -11.64
N SER A 421 -25.67 -10.63 -11.65
CA SER A 421 -26.04 -11.98 -12.10
C SER A 421 -26.84 -12.74 -11.03
N LYS A 422 -27.40 -13.89 -11.39
CA LYS A 422 -27.91 -14.85 -10.40
C LYS A 422 -26.76 -15.46 -9.59
#